data_AF-A7EZV5-F1
#
_entry.id   AF-A7EZV5-F1
#
_cell.length_a   1.000
_cell.length_b   1.000
_cell.length_c   1.000
_cell.angle_alpha   90.00
_cell.angle_beta   90.00
_cell.angle_gamma   90.00
#
_symmetry.space_group_name_H-M   'P 1'
#
loop_
_entity.id
_entity.type
_entity.pdbx_description
1 polymer ?
#
loop_
_entity_poly.entity_id
_entity_poly.type
_entity_poly.pdbx_seq_one_letter_code
_entity_poly.pdbx_strand_id
1 'polypeptide(L)'
;MSIQPLPLDVVAQIKSSSTITSLNAVIFELVKNCLDASCSKIDIVVDFSRGDCTVEDNGLGILPSEFGENGGLGKIYRMLPQAF
;
A
#
# COMPACT_ATOMS: atom_id res chain seq x y z
N MET A 1 1.19 -35.11 -19.08
CA MET A 1 0.99 -34.00 -18.14
C MET A 1 1.04 -32.71 -18.94
N SER A 2 -0.05 -31.94 -18.98
CA SER A 2 -0.07 -30.62 -19.61
C SER A 2 -0.03 -29.56 -18.52
N ILE A 3 0.75 -28.50 -18.73
CA ILE A 3 0.63 -27.29 -17.92
C ILE A 3 -0.71 -26.65 -18.27
N GLN A 4 -1.49 -26.25 -17.27
CA GLN A 4 -2.79 -25.59 -17.41
C GLN A 4 -2.76 -24.24 -16.69
N PRO A 5 -3.50 -23.23 -17.19
CA PRO A 5 -3.60 -21.93 -16.54
C PRO A 5 -4.28 -22.05 -15.17
N LEU A 6 -3.83 -21.22 -14.23
CA LEU A 6 -4.42 -21.15 -12.89
C LEU A 6 -5.83 -20.53 -12.95
N PRO A 7 -6.75 -20.99 -12.11
CA PRO A 7 -8.04 -20.33 -11.90
C PRO A 7 -7.92 -18.84 -11.56
N LEU A 8 -8.86 -18.03 -12.04
CA LEU A 8 -8.84 -16.56 -11.97
C LEU A 8 -8.80 -16.03 -10.53
N ASP A 9 -9.49 -16.71 -9.61
CA ASP A 9 -9.49 -16.47 -8.18
C ASP A 9 -8.10 -16.69 -7.56
N VAL A 10 -7.39 -17.74 -8.00
CA VAL A 10 -6.00 -18.01 -7.56
C VAL A 10 -5.04 -16.96 -8.11
N VAL A 11 -5.22 -16.53 -9.37
CA VAL A 11 -4.41 -15.44 -9.95
C VAL A 11 -4.64 -14.13 -9.21
N ALA A 12 -5.88 -13.80 -8.84
CA ALA A 12 -6.21 -12.61 -8.05
C ALA A 12 -5.62 -12.68 -6.65
N GLN A 13 -5.67 -13.86 -6.00
CA GLN A 13 -5.09 -14.09 -4.68
C GLN A 13 -3.56 -13.94 -4.70
N ILE A 14 -2.87 -14.56 -5.68
CA ILE A 14 -1.42 -14.46 -5.86
C ILE A 14 -1.00 -13.00 -6.13
N LYS A 15 -1.75 -12.28 -6.97
CA LYS A 15 -1.49 -10.86 -7.23
C LYS A 15 -1.73 -9.99 -5.99
N SER A 16 -2.74 -10.31 -5.18
CA SER A 16 -3.01 -9.60 -3.92
C SER A 16 -1.93 -9.84 -2.86
N SER A 17 -1.28 -11.01 -2.88
CA SER A 17 -0.26 -11.41 -1.91
C SER A 17 1.18 -11.08 -2.33
N SER A 18 1.41 -10.51 -3.53
CA SER A 18 2.75 -10.38 -4.14
C SER A 18 3.29 -8.95 -4.20
N THR A 19 2.56 -7.93 -3.76
CA THR A 19 2.96 -6.54 -4.03
C THR A 19 3.77 -5.90 -2.88
N ILE A 20 3.82 -6.52 -1.71
CA ILE A 20 4.73 -6.13 -0.62
C ILE A 20 5.72 -7.26 -0.41
N THR A 21 6.89 -7.15 -1.04
CA THR A 21 7.95 -8.18 -1.00
C THR A 21 8.79 -8.13 0.28
N SER A 22 8.63 -7.08 1.09
CA SER A 22 9.29 -6.91 2.39
C SER A 22 8.63 -5.78 3.18
N LEU A 23 8.42 -5.99 4.49
CA LEU A 23 7.99 -4.93 5.41
C LEU A 23 8.95 -3.74 5.39
N ASN A 24 10.24 -3.97 5.15
CA ASN A 24 11.25 -2.92 5.03
C ASN A 24 11.00 -2.04 3.80
N ALA A 25 10.52 -2.61 2.69
CA ALA A 25 10.20 -1.83 1.49
C ALA A 25 8.99 -0.91 1.74
N VAL A 26 8.00 -1.37 2.50
CA VAL A 26 6.86 -0.54 2.94
C VAL A 26 7.34 0.62 3.79
N ILE A 27 8.15 0.35 4.81
CA ILE A 27 8.70 1.38 5.69
C ILE A 27 9.47 2.43 4.87
N PHE A 28 10.26 2.01 3.87
CA PHE A 28 11.02 2.92 3.03
C PHE A 28 10.13 3.88 2.23
N GLU A 29 9.06 3.38 1.60
CA GLU A 29 8.13 4.24 0.86
C GLU A 29 7.31 5.15 1.79
N LEU A 30 6.93 4.68 2.99
CA LEU A 30 6.27 5.52 3.99
C LEU A 30 7.19 6.65 4.47
N VAL A 31 8.46 6.37 4.74
CA VAL A 31 9.44 7.39 5.13
C VAL A 31 9.64 8.45 4.05
N LYS A 32 9.65 8.05 2.76
CA LYS A 32 9.69 9.03 1.66
C LYS A 32 8.49 9.96 1.70
N ASN A 33 7.27 9.43 1.87
CA ASN A 33 6.07 10.25 1.99
C ASN A 33 6.16 11.27 3.12
N CYS A 34 6.72 10.89 4.28
CA CYS A 34 6.96 11.79 5.39
C CYS A 34 7.94 12.93 5.02
N LEU A 35 9.02 12.59 4.31
CA LEU A 35 10.02 13.56 3.85
C LEU A 35 9.44 14.51 2.79
N ASP A 36 8.64 14.00 1.84
CA ASP A 36 7.93 14.81 0.85
C ASP A 36 6.93 15.77 1.52
N ALA A 37 6.32 15.35 2.63
CA ALA A 37 5.50 16.19 3.50
C ALA A 37 6.30 17.17 4.37
N SER A 38 7.61 17.32 4.15
CA SER A 38 8.51 18.24 4.87
C SER A 38 8.53 18.05 6.39
N CYS A 39 8.40 16.81 6.87
CA CYS A 39 8.51 16.50 8.29
C CYS A 39 9.90 16.84 8.86
N SER A 40 9.97 17.11 10.16
CA SER A 40 11.23 17.26 10.91
C SER A 40 11.48 16.14 11.91
N LYS A 41 10.47 15.30 12.16
CA LYS A 41 10.52 14.13 13.02
C LYS A 41 9.68 13.01 12.41
N ILE A 42 10.21 11.79 12.47
CA ILE A 42 9.50 10.56 12.10
C ILE A 42 9.69 9.56 13.24
N ASP A 43 8.59 9.01 13.76
CA ASP A 43 8.58 7.90 14.72
C ASP A 43 8.13 6.62 13.99
N ILE A 44 8.91 5.55 14.09
CA ILE A 44 8.65 4.27 13.40
C ILE A 44 8.55 3.15 14.43
N VAL A 45 7.42 2.44 14.43
CA VAL A 45 7.19 1.24 15.23
C VAL A 45 7.03 0.05 14.28
N VAL A 46 7.80 -1.01 14.50
CA VAL A 46 7.79 -2.20 13.63
C VAL A 46 7.53 -3.45 14.46
N ASP A 47 6.56 -4.24 14.03
CA ASP A 47 6.29 -5.58 14.55
C ASP A 47 6.53 -6.61 13.45
N PHE A 48 7.76 -7.12 13.40
CA PHE A 48 8.13 -8.17 12.44
C PHE A 48 7.38 -9.49 12.65
N SER A 49 6.90 -9.74 13.88
CA SER A 49 6.17 -10.98 14.19
C SER A 49 4.77 -10.97 13.57
N ARG A 50 4.13 -9.79 13.53
CA ARG A 50 2.82 -9.58 12.91
C ARG A 50 2.92 -9.11 11.46
N GLY A 51 4.11 -8.77 10.98
CA GLY A 51 4.33 -8.22 9.64
C GLY A 51 3.75 -6.82 9.48
N ASP A 52 3.80 -6.02 10.54
CA ASP A 52 3.09 -4.74 10.67
C ASP A 52 4.08 -3.60 11.00
N CYS A 53 3.75 -2.38 10.60
CA CYS A 53 4.50 -1.19 10.96
C CYS A 53 3.61 0.04 11.05
N THR A 54 3.94 0.95 11.96
CA THR A 54 3.36 2.30 12.05
C THR A 54 4.47 3.32 11.82
N VAL A 55 4.21 4.29 10.95
CA VAL A 55 5.09 5.43 10.68
C VAL A 55 4.28 6.69 10.96
N GLU A 56 4.74 7.51 11.89
CA GLU A 56 4.11 8.77 12.29
C GLU A 56 5.08 9.93 12.05
N ASP A 57 4.61 11.01 11.46
CA ASP A 57 5.42 12.19 11.16
C ASP A 57 4.70 13.49 11.56
N ASN A 58 5.48 14.57 11.65
CA ASN A 58 4.98 15.92 11.95
C ASN A 58 5.02 16.86 10.73
N GLY A 59 4.88 16.31 9.52
CA GLY A 59 4.85 17.04 8.27
C GLY A 59 3.54 17.81 8.04
N LEU A 60 3.35 18.27 6.81
CA LEU A 60 2.19 19.06 6.39
C LEU A 60 0.86 18.28 6.46
N GLY A 61 0.92 16.96 6.53
CA GLY A 61 -0.24 16.08 6.51
C GLY A 61 -0.89 15.99 5.12
N ILE A 62 -2.08 15.39 5.09
CA ILE A 62 -2.84 15.14 3.86
C ILE A 62 -4.13 15.93 3.93
N LEU A 63 -4.43 16.70 2.88
CA LEU A 63 -5.67 17.48 2.81
C LEU A 63 -6.89 16.55 2.80
N PRO A 64 -7.98 16.89 3.53
CA PRO A 64 -9.20 16.08 3.53
C PRO A 64 -9.79 15.81 2.14
N SER A 65 -9.57 16.73 1.19
CA SER A 65 -10.01 16.57 -0.20
C SER A 65 -9.38 15.38 -0.91
N GLU A 66 -8.18 14.95 -0.50
CA GLU A 66 -7.49 13.78 -1.07
C GLU A 66 -8.22 12.46 -0.77
N PHE A 67 -9.06 12.44 0.27
CA PHE A 67 -9.90 11.29 0.63
C PHE A 67 -11.32 11.39 0.04
N GLY A 68 -11.66 12.51 -0.61
CA GLY A 68 -12.96 12.73 -1.24
C GLY A 68 -13.14 11.96 -2.55
N GLU A 69 -14.30 12.08 -3.20
CA GLU A 69 -14.61 11.38 -4.46
C GLU A 69 -13.57 11.66 -5.57
N ASN A 70 -13.10 12.91 -5.67
CA ASN A 70 -12.12 13.33 -6.67
C ASN A 70 -10.65 13.21 -6.21
N GLY A 71 -10.41 12.79 -4.96
CA GLY A 71 -9.07 12.63 -4.41
C GLY A 71 -8.40 11.31 -4.84
N GLY A 72 -7.08 11.22 -4.64
CA GLY A 72 -6.30 10.03 -5.02
C GLY A 72 -6.16 8.95 -3.95
N LEU A 73 -6.56 9.23 -2.71
CA LEU A 73 -6.27 8.38 -1.54
C LEU A 73 -7.52 7.69 -0.99
N GLY A 74 -7.30 6.61 -0.21
CA GLY A 74 -8.38 5.86 0.45
C GLY A 74 -9.33 5.14 -0.52
N LYS A 75 -8.99 5.03 -1.81
CA LYS A 75 -9.81 4.33 -2.79
C LYS A 75 -9.66 2.83 -2.60
N ILE A 76 -10.80 2.16 -2.44
CA ILE A 76 -10.83 0.70 -2.53
C ILE A 76 -10.42 0.34 -3.96
N TYR A 77 -9.25 -0.28 -4.14
CA TYR A 77 -8.80 -0.81 -5.42
C TYR A 77 -9.64 -2.07 -5.77
N ARG A 78 -10.93 -1.87 -6.04
CA ARG A 78 -11.83 -2.88 -6.59
C ARG A 78 -12.31 -2.38 -7.96
N MET A 79 -11.39 -2.34 -8.91
CA MET A 79 -11.73 -2.34 -10.33
C MET A 79 -11.00 -3.50 -10.99
N LEU A 80 -11.68 -4.65 -11.06
CA LEU A 80 -11.71 -5.38 -12.32
C LEU A 80 -12.85 -4.73 -13.12
N PRO A 81 -12.58 -3.90 -14.13
CA PRO A 81 -13.53 -3.72 -15.20
C PRO A 81 -13.47 -5.00 -16.03
N GLN A 82 -14.58 -5.74 -16.07
CA GLN A 82 -14.83 -6.55 -17.26
C GLN A 82 -14.96 -5.59 -18.45
N ALA A 83 -14.12 -5.74 -19.46
CA ALA A 83 -14.39 -5.23 -20.81
C ALA A 83 -13.39 -5.83 -21.81
N PHE A 84 -13.92 -6.80 -22.59
CA PHE A 84 -13.49 -7.36 -23.88
C PHE A 84 -12.25 -8.27 -23.92
#